data_AF-A0A2I0J3J7-F1
#
_entry.id   AF-A0A2I0J3J7-F1
#
_cell.length_a   1.000
_cell.length_b   1.000
_cell.length_c   1.000
_cell.angle_alpha   90.00
_cell.angle_beta   90.00
_cell.angle_gamma   90.00
#
_symmetry.space_group_name_H-M   'P 1'
#
loop_
_entity.id
_entity.type
_entity.pdbx_description
1 polymer ?
#
loop_
_entity_poly.entity_id
_entity_poly.type
_entity_poly.pdbx_seq_one_letter_code
_entity_poly.pdbx_strand_id
1 'polypeptide(L)'
;MRTDGLHISDEAVREINSLVVERYGPDFASKTARKYFKKVKNAQEAHEAIRPTDVRRLPSTIAGVLDEDSMKLYSLIWSRTMACQMEPASFSQVQVEIRSADESIAFSSSCSKNDFLGYQAVFQDKECEVLKSKEKEEIANDRVETFEVLNSLKAGDHVSLGQVELKQHFTQPSPRYSEGSL
;
A
#
# COMPACT_ATOMS: atom_id res chain seq x y z
N MET A 1 13.61 17.96 10.85
CA MET A 1 13.45 16.65 10.19
C MET A 1 14.39 15.57 10.73
N ARG A 2 14.97 15.70 11.93
CA ARG A 2 15.82 14.66 12.53
C ARG A 2 15.09 14.11 13.74
N THR A 3 14.67 12.86 13.65
CA THR A 3 13.95 12.11 14.68
C THR A 3 14.03 10.64 14.28
N ASP A 4 14.17 9.77 15.25
CA ASP A 4 14.03 8.32 15.14
C ASP A 4 12.67 7.85 15.71
N GLY A 5 11.90 8.78 16.27
CA GLY A 5 10.58 8.57 16.84
C GLY A 5 9.51 8.34 15.78
N LEU A 6 8.62 7.39 16.06
CA LEU A 6 7.45 7.08 15.24
C LEU A 6 6.13 7.53 15.90
N HIS A 7 6.23 8.08 17.12
CA HIS A 7 5.07 8.53 17.88
C HIS A 7 4.48 9.80 17.26
N ILE A 8 3.15 9.88 17.24
CA ILE A 8 2.38 11.07 16.85
C ILE A 8 1.52 11.43 18.06
N SER A 9 1.46 12.72 18.39
CA SER A 9 0.69 13.21 19.52
C SER A 9 -0.81 12.86 19.40
N ASP A 10 -1.48 12.64 20.54
CA ASP A 10 -2.91 12.28 20.54
C ASP A 10 -3.78 13.41 19.90
N GLU A 11 -3.32 14.67 19.95
CA GLU A 11 -3.96 15.79 19.25
C GLU A 11 -3.86 15.65 17.73
N ALA A 12 -2.66 15.44 17.20
CA ALA A 12 -2.47 15.23 15.77
C ALA A 12 -3.20 13.98 15.27
N VAL A 13 -3.26 12.90 16.05
CA VAL A 13 -4.05 11.71 15.70
C VAL A 13 -5.54 12.04 15.55
N ARG A 14 -6.11 12.89 16.42
CA ARG A 14 -7.51 13.33 16.29
C ARG A 14 -7.73 14.16 15.03
N GLU A 15 -6.82 15.08 14.72
CA GLU A 15 -6.90 15.90 13.51
C GLU A 15 -6.80 15.04 12.23
N ILE A 16 -5.85 14.12 12.19
CA ILE A 16 -5.69 13.18 11.07
C ILE A 16 -6.96 12.35 10.89
N ASN A 17 -7.47 11.74 11.95
CA ASN A 17 -8.71 10.95 11.87
C ASN A 17 -9.90 11.79 11.40
N SER A 18 -10.05 13.02 11.92
CA SER A 18 -11.10 13.93 11.46
C SER A 18 -11.00 14.20 9.96
N LEU A 19 -9.79 14.48 9.45
CA LEU A 19 -9.58 14.74 8.03
C LEU A 19 -9.77 13.47 7.18
N VAL A 20 -9.41 12.29 7.69
CA VAL A 20 -9.66 11.01 7.02
C VAL A 20 -11.15 10.77 6.84
N VAL A 21 -11.95 10.95 7.90
CA VAL A 21 -13.41 10.81 7.83
C VAL A 21 -14.02 11.79 6.83
N GLU A 22 -13.55 13.04 6.84
CA GLU A 22 -14.03 14.11 5.94
C GLU A 22 -13.73 13.80 4.46
N ARG A 23 -12.55 13.26 4.16
CA ARG A 23 -12.10 13.06 2.77
C ARG A 23 -12.43 11.70 2.18
N TYR A 24 -12.32 10.64 2.97
CA TYR A 24 -12.44 9.25 2.51
C TYR A 24 -13.67 8.54 3.08
N GLY A 25 -14.28 9.09 4.12
CA GLY A 25 -15.43 8.50 4.81
C GLY A 25 -15.06 7.73 6.08
N PRO A 26 -16.06 7.41 6.92
CA PRO A 26 -15.86 6.83 8.25
C PRO A 26 -15.19 5.45 8.22
N ASP A 27 -15.43 4.64 7.19
CA ASP A 27 -14.86 3.29 7.07
C ASP A 27 -13.34 3.28 6.83
N PHE A 28 -12.78 4.41 6.40
CA PHE A 28 -11.34 4.56 6.20
C PHE A 28 -10.59 5.02 7.45
N ALA A 29 -11.29 5.59 8.43
CA ALA A 29 -10.67 6.05 9.67
C ALA A 29 -10.50 4.88 10.63
N SER A 30 -9.31 4.78 11.25
CA SER A 30 -9.05 3.72 12.21
C SER A 30 -9.99 3.83 13.42
N LYS A 31 -10.70 2.74 13.74
CA LYS A 31 -11.63 2.71 14.89
C LYS A 31 -10.93 2.99 16.23
N THR A 32 -9.64 2.70 16.30
CA THR A 32 -8.78 3.01 17.45
C THR A 32 -7.56 3.80 16.99
N ALA A 33 -7.11 4.74 17.83
CA ALA A 33 -5.90 5.52 17.57
C ALA A 33 -4.68 4.59 17.43
N ARG A 34 -4.06 4.58 16.23
CA ARG A 34 -2.91 3.72 15.96
C ARG A 34 -1.67 4.34 16.58
N LYS A 35 -1.04 3.60 17.49
CA LYS A 35 0.18 4.04 18.16
C LYS A 35 1.37 3.23 17.64
N TYR A 36 2.36 3.93 17.12
CA TYR A 36 3.61 3.36 16.66
C TYR A 36 4.73 3.77 17.60
N PHE A 37 5.35 2.80 18.26
CA PHE A 37 6.47 3.03 19.17
C PHE A 37 7.63 2.11 18.80
N LYS A 38 8.83 2.64 18.87
CA LYS A 38 10.07 1.87 18.79
C LYS A 38 10.73 1.93 20.16
N LYS A 39 11.18 0.79 20.70
CA LYS A 39 12.04 0.78 21.89
C LYS A 39 13.40 1.32 21.47
N VAL A 40 13.72 2.53 21.91
CA VAL A 40 15.01 3.15 21.66
C VAL A 40 15.91 2.92 22.88
N LYS A 41 17.20 2.62 22.65
CA LYS A 41 18.16 2.31 23.73
C LYS A 41 18.56 3.54 24.56
N ASN A 42 18.41 4.75 24.01
CA ASN A 42 18.78 6.00 24.68
C ASN A 42 17.54 6.87 24.89
N ALA A 43 17.33 7.34 26.12
CA ALA A 43 16.13 8.09 26.53
C ALA A 43 16.08 9.55 26.03
N GLN A 44 16.99 9.97 25.16
CA GLN A 44 16.99 11.33 24.59
C GLN A 44 15.99 11.51 23.43
N GLU A 45 15.33 10.44 22.99
CA GLU A 45 14.57 10.38 21.74
C GLU A 45 13.04 10.25 21.96
N ALA A 46 12.49 10.99 22.93
CA ALA A 46 11.04 11.19 23.06
C ALA A 46 10.51 12.24 22.06
N HIS A 47 10.90 12.14 20.79
CA HIS A 47 10.54 13.09 19.75
C HIS A 47 9.42 12.55 18.84
N GLU A 48 8.59 13.46 18.35
CA GLU A 48 7.49 13.14 17.44
C GLU A 48 8.03 12.72 16.06
N ALA A 49 7.24 11.94 15.33
CA ALA A 49 7.50 11.59 13.94
C ALA A 49 7.52 12.84 13.04
N ILE A 50 8.21 12.75 11.91
CA ILE A 50 8.13 13.79 10.86
C ILE A 50 6.73 13.73 10.24
N ARG A 51 5.96 14.79 10.44
CA ARG A 51 4.62 14.98 9.88
C ARG A 51 4.40 16.46 9.52
N PRO A 52 3.36 16.81 8.75
CA PRO A 52 2.92 18.19 8.65
C PRO A 52 2.60 18.75 10.05
N THR A 53 2.96 20.01 10.27
CA THR A 53 2.59 20.72 11.51
C THR A 53 1.08 20.80 11.68
N ASP A 54 0.38 21.04 10.56
CA ASP A 54 -1.06 20.99 10.42
C ASP A 54 -1.40 20.11 9.20
N VAL A 55 -2.15 19.03 9.42
CA VAL A 55 -2.51 18.06 8.37
C VAL A 55 -3.54 18.62 7.37
N ARG A 56 -4.26 19.69 7.75
CA ARG A 56 -5.23 20.37 6.86
C ARG A 56 -4.56 21.31 5.86
N ARG A 57 -3.25 21.57 6.00
CA ARG A 57 -2.45 22.16 4.91
C ARG A 57 -2.24 21.11 3.84
N LEU A 58 -3.19 21.00 2.92
CA LEU A 58 -3.10 20.02 1.84
C LEU A 58 -1.94 20.37 0.91
N PRO A 59 -1.28 19.39 0.29
CA PRO A 59 -0.27 19.63 -0.75
C PRO A 59 -0.70 20.71 -1.77
N SER A 60 -1.91 20.62 -2.29
CA SER A 60 -2.48 21.60 -3.24
C SER A 60 -2.56 23.03 -2.70
N THR A 61 -2.75 23.21 -1.39
CA THR A 61 -2.89 24.55 -0.77
C THR A 61 -1.57 25.30 -0.60
N ILE A 62 -0.45 24.59 -0.65
CA ILE A 62 0.90 25.17 -0.54
C ILE A 62 1.68 25.08 -1.87
N ALA A 63 1.02 24.61 -2.92
CA ALA A 63 1.58 24.58 -4.26
C ALA A 63 1.95 26.00 -4.72
N GLY A 64 3.15 26.17 -5.27
CA GLY A 64 3.68 27.47 -5.71
C GLY A 64 4.42 28.26 -4.63
N VAL A 65 4.37 27.84 -3.36
CA VAL A 65 5.23 28.38 -2.28
C VAL A 65 6.54 27.60 -2.19
N LEU A 66 6.48 26.30 -2.46
CA LEU A 66 7.62 25.38 -2.45
C LEU A 66 8.14 25.12 -3.87
N ASP A 67 9.44 24.85 -3.98
CA ASP A 67 10.02 24.28 -5.19
C ASP A 67 9.52 22.84 -5.42
N GLU A 68 9.77 22.31 -6.62
CA GLU A 68 9.23 21.01 -7.05
C GLU A 68 9.66 19.84 -6.16
N ASP A 69 10.92 19.80 -5.71
CA ASP A 69 11.43 18.70 -4.90
C ASP A 69 10.90 18.79 -3.46
N SER A 70 10.86 19.99 -2.90
CA SER A 70 10.20 20.25 -1.61
C SER A 70 8.71 19.90 -1.66
N MET A 71 8.04 20.14 -2.78
CA MET A 71 6.62 19.80 -2.99
C MET A 71 6.40 18.28 -3.01
N LYS A 72 7.26 17.53 -3.71
CA LYS A 72 7.24 16.06 -3.71
C LYS A 72 7.50 15.51 -2.31
N LEU A 73 8.50 16.02 -1.61
CA LEU A 73 8.83 15.58 -0.26
C LEU A 73 7.68 15.87 0.72
N TYR A 74 7.08 17.06 0.65
CA TYR A 74 5.93 17.40 1.48
C TYR A 74 4.74 16.47 1.21
N SER A 75 4.42 16.23 -0.06
CA SER A 75 3.33 15.32 -0.46
C SER A 75 3.57 13.89 0.04
N LEU A 76 4.82 13.43 0.02
CA LEU A 76 5.20 12.13 0.56
C LEU A 76 5.02 12.07 2.09
N ILE A 77 5.44 13.11 2.80
CA ILE A 77 5.27 13.20 4.26
C ILE A 77 3.79 13.28 4.63
N TRP A 78 3.01 14.10 3.92
CA TRP A 78 1.57 14.27 4.13
C TRP A 78 0.82 12.95 3.89
N SER A 79 1.06 12.29 2.76
CA SER A 79 0.41 11.03 2.41
C SER A 79 0.74 9.92 3.40
N ARG A 80 1.99 9.82 3.85
CA ARG A 80 2.39 8.86 4.88
C ARG A 80 1.74 9.15 6.23
N THR A 81 1.60 10.42 6.60
CA THR A 81 0.95 10.85 7.84
C THR A 81 -0.54 10.50 7.83
N MET A 82 -1.25 10.77 6.75
CA MET A 82 -2.67 10.39 6.60
C MET A 82 -2.85 8.87 6.65
N ALA A 83 -2.08 8.14 5.84
CA ALA A 83 -2.17 6.69 5.72
C ALA A 83 -1.94 5.95 7.05
N CYS A 84 -1.12 6.49 7.97
CA CYS A 84 -0.79 5.78 9.20
C CYS A 84 -1.95 5.67 10.21
N GLN A 85 -2.99 6.51 10.08
CA GLN A 85 -4.19 6.45 10.92
C GLN A 85 -5.41 5.89 10.18
N MET A 86 -5.23 5.34 8.98
CA MET A 86 -6.30 4.72 8.20
C MET A 86 -6.41 3.22 8.45
N GLU A 87 -7.58 2.66 8.16
CA GLU A 87 -7.80 1.22 8.17
C GLU A 87 -6.95 0.49 7.11
N PRO A 88 -6.57 -0.78 7.34
CA PRO A 88 -5.76 -1.52 6.41
C PRO A 88 -6.55 -1.80 5.14
N ALA A 89 -5.84 -1.94 4.01
CA ALA A 89 -6.45 -2.51 2.82
C ALA A 89 -6.83 -3.98 3.07
N SER A 90 -7.96 -4.44 2.53
CA SER A 90 -8.37 -5.84 2.58
C SER A 90 -8.40 -6.45 1.19
N PHE A 91 -8.01 -7.73 1.11
CA PHE A 91 -7.91 -8.47 -0.13
C PHE A 91 -8.54 -9.85 0.02
N SER A 92 -9.26 -10.26 -1.00
CA SER A 92 -9.65 -11.66 -1.19
C SER A 92 -8.57 -12.33 -2.01
N GLN A 93 -8.18 -13.53 -1.60
CA GLN A 93 -7.18 -14.33 -2.28
C GLN A 93 -7.77 -15.69 -2.64
N VAL A 94 -7.56 -16.10 -3.89
CA VAL A 94 -7.91 -17.43 -4.40
C VAL A 94 -6.63 -18.15 -4.81
N GLN A 95 -6.53 -19.41 -4.42
CA GLN A 95 -5.45 -20.30 -4.83
C GLN A 95 -6.07 -21.58 -5.38
N VAL A 96 -5.64 -21.96 -6.58
CA VAL A 96 -6.11 -23.15 -7.27
C VAL A 96 -4.91 -24.04 -7.55
N GLU A 97 -5.07 -25.33 -7.25
CA GLU A 97 -4.12 -26.37 -7.60
C GLU A 97 -4.79 -27.32 -8.59
N ILE A 98 -4.16 -27.54 -9.73
CA ILE A 98 -4.63 -28.43 -10.80
C ILE A 98 -3.64 -29.58 -10.92
N ARG A 99 -4.12 -30.81 -10.74
CA ARG A 99 -3.31 -32.02 -10.90
C ARG A 99 -3.60 -32.72 -12.22
N SER A 100 -2.59 -33.36 -12.79
CA SER A 100 -2.78 -34.31 -13.88
C SER A 100 -3.57 -35.54 -13.40
N ALA A 101 -4.18 -36.28 -14.34
CA ALA A 101 -5.02 -37.44 -14.01
C ALA A 101 -4.26 -38.58 -13.30
N ASP A 102 -2.94 -38.66 -13.53
CA ASP A 102 -2.02 -39.60 -12.88
C ASP A 102 -1.32 -38.99 -11.64
N GLU A 103 -1.70 -37.76 -11.26
CA GLU A 103 -1.12 -36.98 -10.15
C GLU A 103 0.39 -36.72 -10.23
N SER A 104 1.02 -36.95 -11.39
CA SER A 104 2.47 -36.76 -11.57
C SER A 104 2.90 -35.30 -11.65
N ILE A 105 1.98 -34.40 -12.02
CA ILE A 105 2.22 -32.97 -12.19
C ILE A 105 1.15 -32.17 -11.45
N ALA A 106 1.58 -31.13 -10.71
CA ALA A 106 0.70 -30.15 -10.10
C ALA A 106 1.04 -28.74 -10.61
N PHE A 107 0.02 -28.02 -11.10
CA PHE A 107 0.09 -26.61 -11.43
C PHE A 107 -0.60 -25.80 -10.35
N SER A 108 0.04 -24.72 -9.90
CA SER A 108 -0.55 -23.79 -8.92
C SER A 108 -0.78 -22.42 -9.56
N SER A 109 -1.97 -21.87 -9.36
CA SER A 109 -2.27 -20.47 -9.68
C SER A 109 -2.80 -19.76 -8.44
N SER A 110 -2.44 -18.50 -8.27
CA SER A 110 -2.95 -17.67 -7.19
C SER A 110 -3.28 -16.28 -7.71
N CYS A 111 -4.42 -15.74 -7.32
CA CYS A 111 -4.84 -14.38 -7.64
C CYS A 111 -5.41 -13.70 -6.40
N SER A 112 -5.32 -12.37 -6.34
CA SER A 112 -5.94 -11.57 -5.30
C SER A 112 -6.68 -10.37 -5.87
N LYS A 113 -7.81 -10.03 -5.24
CA LYS A 113 -8.64 -8.88 -5.55
C LYS A 113 -8.66 -7.95 -4.35
N ASN A 114 -8.56 -6.65 -4.58
CA ASN A 114 -8.69 -5.64 -3.54
C ASN A 114 -10.18 -5.42 -3.24
N ASP A 115 -10.61 -5.73 -2.02
CA ASP A 115 -11.99 -5.53 -1.57
C ASP A 115 -12.19 -4.16 -0.92
N PHE A 116 -11.14 -3.62 -0.32
CA PHE A 116 -11.13 -2.31 0.33
C PHE A 116 -9.74 -1.69 0.27
N LEU A 117 -9.63 -0.47 -0.26
CA LEU A 117 -8.35 0.21 -0.43
C LEU A 117 -7.70 0.61 0.90
N GLY A 118 -8.48 0.89 1.94
CA GLY A 118 -7.97 1.40 3.21
C GLY A 118 -6.98 2.55 3.03
N TYR A 119 -5.84 2.49 3.72
CA TYR A 119 -4.76 3.48 3.62
C TYR A 119 -4.21 3.70 2.20
N GLN A 120 -4.40 2.76 1.27
CA GLN A 120 -3.92 2.90 -0.11
C GLN A 120 -4.67 4.01 -0.87
N ALA A 121 -5.88 4.36 -0.44
CA ALA A 121 -6.69 5.41 -1.04
C ALA A 121 -5.98 6.78 -1.04
N VAL A 122 -5.16 7.07 -0.02
CA VAL A 122 -4.40 8.34 0.07
C VAL A 122 -3.44 8.51 -1.09
N PHE A 123 -2.74 7.44 -1.46
CA PHE A 123 -1.77 7.48 -2.56
C PHE A 123 -2.44 7.57 -3.94
N GLN A 124 -3.76 7.39 -3.98
CA GLN A 124 -4.59 7.61 -5.17
C GLN A 124 -5.25 9.01 -5.17
N ASP A 125 -5.25 9.73 -4.04
CA ASP A 125 -5.77 11.11 -3.94
C ASP A 125 -4.99 12.05 -4.90
N LYS A 126 -5.67 13.08 -5.38
CA LYS A 126 -5.08 14.16 -6.21
C LYS A 126 -3.97 14.90 -5.47
N GLU A 127 -4.05 14.97 -4.14
CA GLU A 127 -2.98 15.53 -3.30
C GLU A 127 -1.64 14.79 -3.46
N CYS A 128 -1.67 13.54 -3.93
CA CYS A 128 -0.48 12.73 -4.20
C CYS A 128 -0.13 12.63 -5.69
N GLU A 129 -0.76 13.41 -6.57
CA GLU A 129 -0.57 13.31 -8.02
C GLU A 129 0.89 13.53 -8.43
N VAL A 130 1.60 14.45 -7.75
CA VAL A 130 3.04 14.71 -7.97
C VAL A 130 3.94 13.51 -7.65
N LEU A 131 3.41 12.48 -6.97
CA LEU A 131 4.11 11.24 -6.64
C LEU A 131 3.79 10.09 -7.60
N LYS A 132 2.76 10.23 -8.46
CA LYS A 132 2.31 9.15 -9.33
C LYS A 132 3.24 9.01 -10.55
N SER A 133 3.72 7.79 -10.79
CA SER A 133 4.31 7.41 -12.07
C SER A 133 3.20 6.96 -13.04
N LYS A 134 3.25 7.42 -14.30
CA LYS A 134 2.22 7.20 -15.34
C LYS A 134 2.06 5.76 -15.83
N GLU A 135 2.72 4.77 -15.21
CA GLU A 135 2.91 3.43 -15.79
C GLU A 135 1.92 2.35 -15.27
N LYS A 136 0.88 2.68 -14.49
CA LYS A 136 0.17 1.67 -13.67
C LYS A 136 -1.34 1.48 -13.89
N GLU A 137 -1.96 2.06 -14.92
CA GLU A 137 -3.42 1.95 -15.08
C GLU A 137 -3.89 0.70 -15.84
N GLU A 138 -3.11 0.12 -16.77
CA GLU A 138 -3.58 -1.03 -17.58
C GLU A 138 -3.58 -2.38 -16.84
N ILE A 139 -2.82 -2.55 -15.75
CA ILE A 139 -2.63 -3.86 -15.07
C ILE A 139 -3.81 -4.23 -14.13
N ALA A 140 -4.66 -3.27 -13.76
CA ALA A 140 -5.67 -3.48 -12.72
C ALA A 140 -6.88 -4.31 -13.20
N ASN A 141 -7.34 -4.12 -14.44
CA ASN A 141 -8.56 -4.76 -14.94
C ASN A 141 -8.39 -6.27 -15.20
N ASP A 142 -7.24 -6.68 -15.72
CA ASP A 142 -6.93 -8.09 -16.02
C ASP A 142 -6.93 -8.98 -14.77
N ARG A 143 -6.54 -8.42 -13.61
CA ARG A 143 -6.52 -9.16 -12.34
C ARG A 143 -7.90 -9.45 -11.78
N VAL A 144 -8.86 -8.55 -11.97
CA VAL A 144 -10.23 -8.73 -11.47
C VAL A 144 -10.92 -9.84 -12.24
N GLU A 145 -10.82 -9.83 -13.56
CA GLU A 145 -11.38 -10.90 -14.41
C GLU A 145 -10.76 -12.26 -14.06
N THR A 146 -9.43 -12.32 -13.96
CA THR A 146 -8.72 -13.54 -13.55
C THR A 146 -9.18 -14.04 -12.18
N PHE A 147 -9.40 -13.14 -11.22
CA PHE A 147 -9.88 -13.51 -9.88
C PHE A 147 -11.26 -14.15 -9.94
N GLU A 148 -12.22 -13.56 -10.67
CA GLU A 148 -13.58 -14.11 -10.77
C GLU A 148 -13.59 -15.48 -11.46
N VAL A 149 -12.78 -15.66 -12.50
CA VAL A 149 -12.62 -16.96 -13.17
C VAL A 149 -12.10 -18.00 -12.18
N LEU A 150 -11.00 -17.72 -11.49
CA LEU A 150 -10.41 -18.69 -10.54
C LEU A 150 -11.34 -18.97 -9.35
N ASN A 151 -12.08 -17.97 -8.87
CA ASN A 151 -13.01 -18.11 -7.75
C ASN A 151 -14.29 -18.88 -8.11
N SER A 152 -14.62 -18.97 -9.42
CA SER A 152 -15.76 -19.77 -9.90
C SER A 152 -15.47 -21.27 -9.95
N LEU A 153 -14.20 -21.67 -9.96
CA LEU A 153 -13.77 -23.07 -10.01
C LEU A 153 -14.10 -23.81 -8.71
N LYS A 154 -14.50 -25.06 -8.84
CA LYS A 154 -14.79 -25.97 -7.72
C LYS A 154 -13.89 -27.20 -7.77
N ALA A 155 -13.71 -27.82 -6.61
CA ALA A 155 -13.02 -29.09 -6.53
C ALA A 155 -13.73 -30.14 -7.40
N GLY A 156 -12.98 -30.76 -8.30
CA GLY A 156 -13.50 -31.75 -9.25
C GLY A 156 -13.88 -31.19 -10.62
N ASP A 157 -13.81 -29.87 -10.84
CA ASP A 157 -14.02 -29.29 -12.16
C ASP A 157 -12.96 -29.80 -13.15
N HIS A 158 -13.43 -30.15 -14.36
CA HIS A 158 -12.54 -30.56 -15.44
C HIS A 158 -12.00 -29.32 -16.15
N VAL A 159 -10.67 -29.26 -16.28
CA VAL A 159 -9.97 -28.23 -17.03
C VAL A 159 -9.26 -28.85 -18.23
N SER A 160 -9.33 -28.18 -19.37
CA SER A 160 -8.63 -28.59 -20.59
C SER A 160 -7.28 -27.90 -20.67
N LEU A 161 -6.25 -28.64 -21.09
CA LEU A 161 -4.96 -28.06 -21.38
C LEU A 161 -5.07 -27.13 -22.60
N GLY A 162 -4.79 -25.84 -22.40
CA GLY A 162 -4.69 -24.86 -23.47
C GLY A 162 -3.30 -24.85 -24.10
N GLN A 163 -2.49 -23.87 -23.73
CA GLN A 163 -1.11 -23.71 -24.18
C GLN A 163 -0.13 -24.08 -23.07
N VAL A 164 1.00 -24.70 -23.45
CA VAL A 164 2.13 -24.96 -22.54
C VAL A 164 3.32 -24.13 -22.98
N GLU A 165 3.84 -23.31 -22.07
CA GLU A 165 5.05 -22.53 -22.28
C GLU A 165 6.14 -22.99 -21.32
N LEU A 166 7.28 -23.43 -21.88
CA LEU A 166 8.46 -23.77 -21.09
C LEU A 166 9.28 -22.52 -20.81
N LYS A 167 9.39 -22.14 -19.53
CA LYS A 167 10.16 -20.97 -19.09
C LYS A 167 11.30 -21.41 -18.19
N GLN A 168 12.49 -20.86 -18.44
CA GLN A 168 13.66 -21.03 -17.59
C GLN A 168 13.92 -19.73 -16.84
N HIS A 169 14.13 -19.82 -15.53
CA HIS A 169 14.55 -18.70 -14.71
C HIS A 169 15.99 -18.92 -14.25
N PHE A 170 16.77 -17.83 -14.22
CA PHE A 170 18.12 -17.81 -13.66
C PHE A 170 18.09 -17.15 -12.29
N THR A 171 18.82 -17.71 -11.33
CA THR A 171 19.01 -17.09 -10.02
C THR A 171 19.77 -15.78 -10.18
N GLN A 172 19.24 -14.70 -9.62
CA GLN A 172 19.92 -13.41 -9.60
C GLN A 172 20.90 -13.34 -8.42
N PRO A 173 22.06 -12.68 -8.58
CA PRO A 173 22.95 -12.39 -7.46
C PRO A 173 22.28 -11.42 -6.48
N SER A 174 22.78 -11.37 -5.24
CA SER A 174 22.30 -10.41 -4.25
C SER A 174 22.40 -8.97 -4.77
N PRO A 175 21.37 -8.13 -4.58
CA PRO A 175 21.40 -6.74 -5.01
C PRO A 175 22.51 -5.97 -4.29
N ARG A 176 23.07 -4.97 -4.97
CA ARG A 176 24.02 -4.02 -4.37
C ARG A 176 23.27 -2.97 -3.54
N TYR A 177 23.98 -2.31 -2.62
CA TYR A 177 23.43 -1.21 -1.84
C TYR A 177 23.11 0.01 -2.72
N SER A 178 21.95 0.60 -2.45
CA SER A 178 21.56 1.96 -2.79
C SER A 178 21.61 2.85 -1.55
N GLU A 179 21.49 4.18 -1.71
CA GLU A 179 21.42 5.11 -0.57
C GLU A 179 20.29 4.78 0.42
N GLY A 180 19.15 4.26 -0.04
CA GLY A 180 18.04 3.90 0.84
C GLY A 180 18.20 2.57 1.59
N SER A 181 19.16 1.74 1.19
CA SER A 181 19.40 0.41 1.78
C SER A 181 20.70 0.29 2.58
N LEU A 182 21.57 1.30 2.50
CA LEU A 182 22.83 1.40 3.23
C LEU A 182 22.58 1.84 4.68
#